data_AF-A0A2S8PFP0-F1
#
_entry.id   AF-A0A2S8PFP0-F1
#
_cell.length_a   1.000
_cell.length_b   1.000
_cell.length_c   1.000
_cell.angle_alpha   90.00
_cell.angle_beta   90.00
_cell.angle_gamma   90.00
#
_symmetry.space_group_name_H-M   'P 1'
#
loop_
_entity.id
_entity.type
_entity.pdbx_description
1 polymer ?
#
loop_
_entity_poly.entity_id
_entity_poly.type
_entity_poly.pdbx_seq_one_letter_code
_entity_poly.pdbx_strand_id
1 'polypeptide(L)'
;AFRGAEKQFIKTAHCTDNGEGCPDTEDKVFLLSVAELENLSGIHGKDVRRAVGTDFAKTNKPDGCSLYVYDKSNKDNYILKDGEEAGCSWWWLRTQGNKPSRAYFVGTGCSIRSYGNNSISGYGVRPAIKINLS
;
A
#
# COMPACT_ATOMS: atom_id res chain seq x y z
N ALA A 1 -17.09 3.43 8.43
CA ALA A 1 -16.25 4.14 9.42
C ALA A 1 -16.39 3.45 10.77
N PHE A 2 -15.32 3.42 11.59
CA PHE A 2 -15.32 2.76 12.90
C PHE A 2 -16.22 3.49 13.91
N ARG A 3 -17.04 2.75 14.64
CA ARG A 3 -17.87 3.21 15.77
C ARG A 3 -16.99 3.54 16.99
N GLY A 4 -17.54 4.28 17.95
CA GLY A 4 -16.82 4.67 19.18
C GLY A 4 -16.20 3.48 19.92
N ALA A 5 -17.00 2.42 20.13
CA ALA A 5 -16.54 1.18 20.75
C ALA A 5 -15.51 0.41 19.92
N GLU A 6 -15.45 0.61 18.60
CA GLU A 6 -14.45 -0.06 17.75
C GLU A 6 -13.11 0.69 17.78
N LYS A 7 -13.16 2.03 17.90
CA LYS A 7 -11.96 2.88 17.94
C LYS A 7 -11.05 2.58 19.13
N GLN A 8 -11.60 2.07 20.24
CA GLN A 8 -10.81 1.71 21.42
C GLN A 8 -9.85 0.53 21.16
N PHE A 9 -10.13 -0.29 20.14
CA PHE A 9 -9.28 -1.43 19.77
C PHE A 9 -8.13 -1.03 18.84
N ILE A 10 -8.15 0.19 18.27
CA ILE A 10 -7.10 0.66 17.35
C ILE A 10 -5.89 1.13 18.16
N LYS A 11 -4.79 0.41 18.00
CA LYS A 11 -3.49 0.72 18.62
C LYS A 11 -2.76 1.78 17.81
N THR A 12 -2.02 2.63 18.52
CA THR A 12 -1.00 3.48 17.92
C THR A 12 0.17 2.61 17.45
N ALA A 13 0.69 2.90 16.26
CA ALA A 13 1.87 2.28 15.71
C ALA A 13 3.02 3.30 15.71
N HIS A 14 4.13 2.91 16.31
CA HIS A 14 5.40 3.61 16.16
C HIS A 14 5.94 3.34 14.74
N CYS A 15 5.85 4.35 13.88
CA CYS A 15 6.19 4.31 12.47
C CYS A 15 7.58 4.89 12.25
N THR A 16 8.54 3.98 12.09
CA THR A 16 9.94 4.29 11.78
C THR A 16 10.25 4.07 10.30
N ASP A 17 11.51 4.28 9.90
CA ASP A 17 12.00 4.07 8.52
C ASP A 17 11.36 5.03 7.52
N ASN A 18 11.11 6.27 7.95
CA ASN A 18 10.45 7.31 7.14
C ASN A 18 11.41 8.03 6.18
N GLY A 19 12.72 7.80 6.33
CA GLY A 19 13.77 8.46 5.56
C GLY A 19 14.85 9.10 6.43
N GLU A 20 15.99 9.41 5.83
CA GLU A 20 17.10 10.08 6.51
C GLU A 20 16.69 11.50 6.92
N GLY A 21 16.86 11.84 8.20
CA GLY A 21 16.44 13.12 8.75
C GLY A 21 14.92 13.27 8.92
N CYS A 22 14.14 12.23 8.62
CA CYS A 22 12.71 12.20 8.88
C CYS A 22 12.43 11.63 10.28
N PRO A 23 11.65 12.33 11.12
CA PRO A 23 11.32 11.83 12.44
C PRO A 23 10.40 10.61 12.36
N ASP A 24 10.46 9.78 13.39
CA ASP A 24 9.47 8.73 13.62
C ASP A 24 8.11 9.35 13.97
N THR A 25 7.03 8.64 13.66
CA THR A 25 5.65 9.08 13.94
C THR A 25 4.90 8.06 14.79
N GLU A 26 3.80 8.51 15.40
CA GLU A 26 2.90 7.69 16.21
C GLU A 26 1.51 7.71 15.58
N ASP A 27 1.23 6.73 14.72
CA ASP A 27 0.08 6.76 13.83
C ASP A 27 -0.91 5.64 14.13
N LYS A 28 -2.21 5.96 14.11
CA LYS A 28 -3.28 4.95 14.20
C LYS A 28 -3.65 4.36 12.85
N VAL A 29 -3.42 5.12 11.78
CA VAL A 29 -3.62 4.74 10.38
C VAL A 29 -2.35 5.16 9.65
N PHE A 30 -1.65 4.19 9.06
CA PHE A 30 -0.31 4.41 8.52
C PHE A 30 -0.13 3.64 7.20
N LEU A 31 0.94 3.93 6.46
CA LEU A 31 1.39 3.08 5.35
C LEU A 31 2.48 2.13 5.85
N LEU A 32 2.45 0.88 5.37
CA LEU A 32 3.47 -0.11 5.73
C LEU A 32 4.86 0.37 5.28
N SER A 33 5.89 0.06 6.06
CA SER A 33 7.29 0.12 5.62
C SER A 33 7.63 -1.11 4.81
N VAL A 34 8.81 -1.08 4.17
CA VAL A 34 9.39 -2.26 3.55
C VAL A 34 9.55 -3.38 4.56
N ALA A 35 10.14 -3.12 5.73
CA ALA A 35 10.38 -4.13 6.75
C ALA A 35 9.08 -4.78 7.26
N GLU A 36 8.02 -4.00 7.51
CA GLU A 36 6.74 -4.52 7.94
C GLU A 36 6.07 -5.37 6.86
N LEU A 37 6.10 -4.92 5.61
CA LEU A 37 5.54 -5.69 4.50
C LEU A 37 6.33 -6.97 4.25
N GLU A 38 7.66 -6.93 4.36
CA GLU A 38 8.51 -8.12 4.23
C GLU A 38 8.20 -9.14 5.32
N ASN A 39 8.06 -8.72 6.57
CA ASN A 39 7.64 -9.60 7.67
C ASN A 39 6.27 -10.24 7.39
N LEU A 40 5.26 -9.43 7.03
CA LEU A 40 3.93 -9.93 6.66
C LEU A 40 3.99 -10.93 5.50
N SER A 41 4.82 -10.65 4.50
CA SER A 41 4.98 -11.53 3.34
C SER A 41 5.75 -12.80 3.65
N GLY A 42 6.63 -12.78 4.66
CA GLY A 42 7.32 -13.98 5.14
C GLY A 42 6.36 -14.95 5.82
N ILE A 43 5.35 -14.42 6.53
CA ILE A 43 4.35 -15.22 7.24
C ILE A 43 3.24 -15.70 6.29
N HIS A 44 2.74 -14.83 5.42
CA HIS A 44 1.54 -15.07 4.62
C HIS A 44 1.80 -15.31 3.13
N GLY A 45 3.07 -15.31 2.71
CA GLY A 45 3.46 -15.37 1.31
C GLY A 45 3.40 -14.03 0.59
N LYS A 46 4.04 -13.93 -0.57
CA LYS A 46 4.16 -12.67 -1.33
C LYS A 46 2.84 -12.17 -1.92
N ASP A 47 1.82 -13.02 -1.99
CA ASP A 47 0.52 -12.67 -2.56
C ASP A 47 -0.21 -11.56 -1.81
N VAL A 48 0.08 -11.38 -0.52
CA VAL A 48 -0.46 -10.24 0.26
C VAL A 48 -0.05 -8.89 -0.32
N ARG A 49 1.01 -8.83 -1.12
CA ARG A 49 1.51 -7.64 -1.80
C ARG A 49 0.66 -7.26 -3.02
N ARG A 50 -0.05 -8.21 -3.65
CA ARG A 50 -0.95 -7.92 -4.76
C ARG A 50 -2.13 -7.10 -4.25
N ALA A 51 -2.58 -6.14 -5.06
CA ALA A 51 -3.63 -5.22 -4.67
C ALA A 51 -4.56 -4.94 -5.84
N VAL A 52 -5.87 -5.07 -5.58
CA VAL A 52 -6.93 -4.67 -6.49
C VAL A 52 -7.51 -3.37 -6.02
N GLY A 53 -7.57 -2.39 -6.93
CA GLY A 53 -8.19 -1.10 -6.69
C GLY A 53 -9.68 -1.21 -6.40
N THR A 54 -10.17 -0.39 -5.46
CA THR A 54 -11.61 -0.17 -5.30
C THR A 54 -12.16 0.60 -6.49
N ASP A 55 -13.47 0.49 -6.76
CA ASP A 55 -14.11 1.28 -7.83
C ASP A 55 -13.93 2.78 -7.62
N PHE A 56 -13.98 3.21 -6.36
CA PHE A 56 -13.68 4.58 -6.00
C PHE A 56 -12.28 5.01 -6.45
N ALA A 57 -11.25 4.18 -6.23
CA ALA A 57 -9.87 4.52 -6.58
C ALA A 57 -9.64 4.51 -8.11
N LYS A 58 -10.29 3.61 -8.84
CA LYS A 58 -10.20 3.51 -10.30
C LYS A 58 -10.91 4.65 -11.05
N THR A 59 -11.88 5.29 -10.40
CA THR A 59 -12.67 6.36 -11.03
C THR A 59 -11.85 7.64 -11.20
N ASN A 60 -11.85 8.21 -12.41
CA ASN A 60 -11.27 9.53 -12.69
C ASN A 60 -11.90 10.61 -11.80
N LYS A 61 -11.05 11.31 -11.05
CA LYS A 61 -11.44 12.43 -10.19
C LYS A 61 -11.30 13.77 -10.94
N PRO A 62 -11.95 14.85 -10.47
CA PRO A 62 -11.87 16.17 -11.13
C PRO A 62 -10.45 16.75 -11.23
N ASP A 63 -9.53 16.32 -10.37
CA ASP A 63 -8.10 16.66 -10.40
C ASP A 63 -7.29 15.82 -11.41
N GLY A 64 -7.95 14.94 -12.17
CA GLY A 64 -7.32 14.02 -13.11
C GLY A 64 -6.68 12.79 -12.47
N CYS A 65 -6.79 12.60 -11.15
CA CYS A 65 -6.24 11.43 -10.48
C CYS A 65 -7.16 10.21 -10.66
N SER A 66 -6.55 9.08 -10.98
CA SER A 66 -7.18 7.75 -10.97
C SER A 66 -6.12 6.69 -10.71
N LEU A 67 -6.45 5.64 -9.97
CA LEU A 67 -5.58 4.49 -9.79
C LEU A 67 -5.35 3.80 -11.14
N TYR A 68 -4.09 3.60 -11.48
CA TYR A 68 -3.72 2.81 -12.65
C TYR A 68 -3.90 1.32 -12.35
N VAL A 69 -4.66 0.64 -13.19
CA VAL A 69 -4.82 -0.82 -13.17
C VAL A 69 -4.04 -1.36 -14.36
N TYR A 70 -3.05 -2.22 -14.08
CA TYR A 70 -2.11 -2.64 -15.11
C TYR A 70 -2.77 -3.56 -16.15
N ASP A 71 -2.36 -3.40 -17.41
CA ASP A 71 -2.93 -4.02 -18.60
C ASP A 71 -2.62 -5.54 -18.77
N LYS A 72 -3.53 -6.21 -19.48
CA LYS A 72 -4.00 -7.60 -19.54
C LYS A 72 -3.13 -8.63 -20.24
N SER A 73 -1.90 -8.30 -20.62
CA SER A 73 -1.06 -9.23 -21.39
C SER A 73 -0.25 -10.21 -20.54
N ASN A 74 -0.02 -9.91 -19.25
CA ASN A 74 0.70 -10.80 -18.34
C ASN A 74 -0.23 -11.29 -17.22
N LYS A 75 -0.55 -12.59 -17.24
CA LYS A 75 -1.43 -13.25 -16.27
C LYS A 75 -0.91 -13.21 -14.83
N ASP A 76 0.39 -13.07 -14.62
CA ASP A 76 0.98 -12.97 -13.27
C ASP A 76 0.58 -11.66 -12.56
N ASN A 77 0.14 -10.66 -13.32
CA ASN A 77 -0.35 -9.38 -12.79
C ASN A 77 -1.86 -9.39 -12.47
N TYR A 78 -2.51 -10.56 -12.53
CA TYR A 78 -3.92 -10.73 -12.20
C TYR A 78 -4.09 -11.49 -10.89
N ILE A 79 -5.17 -11.19 -10.17
CA ILE A 79 -5.68 -12.05 -9.10
C ILE A 79 -7.10 -12.47 -9.42
N LEU A 80 -7.44 -13.71 -9.07
CA LEU A 80 -8.83 -14.16 -9.11
C LEU A 80 -9.53 -13.62 -7.87
N LYS A 81 -10.50 -12.74 -8.06
CA LYS A 81 -11.31 -12.16 -6.99
C LYS A 81 -12.77 -12.45 -7.30
N ASP A 82 -13.43 -13.19 -6.42
CA ASP A 82 -14.85 -13.54 -6.55
C ASP A 82 -15.19 -14.24 -7.89
N GLY A 83 -14.24 -15.00 -8.44
CA GLY A 83 -14.38 -15.69 -9.73
C GLY A 83 -14.03 -14.85 -10.96
N GLU A 84 -13.68 -13.57 -10.78
CA GLU A 84 -13.30 -12.66 -11.86
C GLU A 84 -11.81 -12.31 -11.82
N GLU A 85 -11.18 -12.22 -12.98
CA GLU A 85 -9.79 -11.76 -13.09
C GLU A 85 -9.73 -10.24 -12.87
N ALA A 86 -9.08 -9.84 -11.78
CA ALA A 86 -8.85 -8.44 -11.45
C ALA A 86 -7.37 -8.08 -11.62
N GLY A 87 -7.10 -7.04 -12.42
CA GLY A 87 -5.75 -6.51 -12.61
C GLY A 87 -5.20 -5.92 -11.33
N CYS A 88 -3.90 -6.12 -11.09
CA CYS A 88 -3.20 -5.53 -9.97
C CYS A 88 -2.84 -4.06 -10.23
N SER A 89 -2.74 -3.31 -9.14
CA SER A 89 -2.27 -1.92 -9.13
C SER A 89 -1.01 -1.76 -8.30
N TRP A 90 -0.22 -0.76 -8.64
CA TRP A 90 0.90 -0.32 -7.80
C TRP A 90 0.39 0.43 -6.57
N TRP A 91 1.12 0.34 -5.46
CA TRP A 91 0.80 1.08 -4.24
C TRP A 91 2.03 1.46 -3.43
N TRP A 92 1.95 2.60 -2.75
CA TRP A 92 3.06 3.22 -2.01
C TRP A 92 3.30 2.58 -0.64
N LEU A 93 4.58 2.54 -0.25
CA LEU A 93 5.05 2.29 1.11
C LEU A 93 5.55 3.60 1.73
N ARG A 94 5.59 3.70 3.06
CA ARG A 94 6.12 4.91 3.71
C ARG A 94 7.63 5.05 3.60
N THR A 95 8.35 3.93 3.41
CA THR A 95 9.81 3.93 3.40
C THR A 95 10.34 4.84 2.30
N GLN A 96 11.22 5.77 2.65
CA GLN A 96 11.87 6.65 1.69
C GLN A 96 12.80 5.85 0.77
N GLY A 97 12.81 6.20 -0.51
CA GLY A 97 13.81 5.72 -1.46
C GLY A 97 15.18 6.39 -1.24
N ASN A 98 16.07 6.20 -2.21
CA ASN A 98 17.44 6.71 -2.13
C ASN A 98 17.60 8.23 -2.29
N LYS A 99 16.50 9.00 -2.38
CA LYS A 99 16.46 10.46 -2.46
C LYS A 99 15.15 10.96 -1.83
N PRO A 100 15.08 12.22 -1.34
CA PRO A 100 13.85 12.77 -0.75
C PRO A 100 12.62 12.76 -1.66
N SER A 101 12.81 12.78 -2.98
CA SER A 101 11.73 12.70 -3.97
C SER A 101 11.29 11.28 -4.32
N ARG A 102 11.79 10.27 -3.60
CA ARG A 102 11.51 8.86 -3.90
C ARG A 102 10.91 8.14 -2.71
N ALA A 103 9.98 7.26 -3.00
CA ALA A 103 9.39 6.34 -2.04
C ALA A 103 9.47 4.91 -2.57
N TYR A 104 9.43 3.96 -1.64
CA TYR A 104 9.23 2.58 -1.99
C TYR A 104 7.78 2.33 -2.42
N PHE A 105 7.61 1.37 -3.32
CA PHE A 105 6.31 0.93 -3.78
C PHE A 105 6.30 -0.55 -4.09
N VAL A 106 5.09 -1.09 -4.21
CA VAL A 106 4.84 -2.47 -4.58
C VAL A 106 4.37 -2.55 -6.03
N GLY A 107 5.07 -3.37 -6.80
CA GLY A 107 4.78 -3.76 -8.17
C GLY A 107 3.62 -4.76 -8.26
N THR A 108 2.97 -4.83 -9.42
CA THR A 108 1.88 -5.77 -9.70
C THR A 108 2.28 -7.23 -9.52
N GLY A 109 3.52 -7.59 -9.88
CA GLY A 109 4.11 -8.92 -9.63
C GLY A 109 4.79 -9.06 -8.26
N CYS A 110 4.23 -8.45 -7.21
CA CYS A 110 4.71 -8.55 -5.82
C CYS A 110 6.11 -7.95 -5.53
N SER A 111 6.73 -7.23 -6.47
CA SER A 111 8.07 -6.68 -6.31
C SER A 111 8.07 -5.45 -5.41
N ILE A 112 9.01 -5.33 -4.48
CA ILE A 112 9.26 -4.08 -3.75
C ILE A 112 10.35 -3.30 -4.49
N ARG A 113 10.10 -2.03 -4.81
CA ARG A 113 11.00 -1.16 -5.61
C ARG A 113 11.18 0.18 -4.91
N SER A 114 12.36 0.79 -5.01
CA SER A 114 12.77 1.97 -4.23
C SER A 114 12.87 3.28 -5.01
N TYR A 115 12.56 3.26 -6.30
CA TYR A 115 12.85 4.36 -7.23
C TYR A 115 11.61 5.16 -7.67
N GLY A 116 10.44 4.88 -7.09
CA GLY A 116 9.20 5.56 -7.47
C GLY A 116 9.25 7.02 -7.04
N ASN A 117 9.08 7.95 -7.99
CA ASN A 117 8.99 9.36 -7.66
C ASN A 117 7.64 9.62 -6.96
N ASN A 118 7.68 10.29 -5.80
CA ASN A 118 6.49 10.52 -4.97
C ASN A 118 5.45 11.45 -5.63
N SER A 119 5.80 12.12 -6.73
CA SER A 119 4.88 12.92 -7.55
C SER A 119 4.13 12.11 -8.62
N ILE A 120 4.43 10.82 -8.78
CA ILE A 120 3.77 9.97 -9.79
C ILE A 120 2.31 9.74 -9.40
N SER A 121 1.41 10.05 -10.32
CA SER A 121 -0.01 9.69 -10.23
C SER A 121 -0.25 8.23 -10.64
N GLY A 122 -1.42 7.70 -10.30
CA GLY A 122 -1.80 6.33 -10.69
C GLY A 122 -1.35 5.24 -9.73
N TYR A 123 -0.63 5.57 -8.66
CA TYR A 123 -0.25 4.62 -7.61
C TYR A 123 -1.22 4.75 -6.45
N GLY A 124 -1.70 3.62 -5.94
CA GLY A 124 -2.64 3.57 -4.84
C GLY A 124 -1.96 3.77 -3.49
N VAL A 125 -2.79 3.94 -2.46
CA VAL A 125 -2.39 3.84 -1.07
C VAL A 125 -3.13 2.67 -0.43
N ARG A 126 -2.46 1.94 0.44
CA ARG A 126 -3.07 0.84 1.22
C ARG A 126 -2.82 1.07 2.71
N PRO A 127 -3.70 1.86 3.36
CA PRO A 127 -3.56 2.14 4.78
C PRO A 127 -3.64 0.86 5.60
N ALA A 128 -2.82 0.79 6.64
CA ALA A 128 -2.80 -0.25 7.65
C ALA A 128 -3.24 0.31 9.00
N ILE A 129 -3.79 -0.57 9.83
CA ILE A 129 -4.16 -0.30 11.22
C ILE A 129 -3.72 -1.48 12.07
N LYS A 130 -3.27 -1.23 13.29
CA LYS A 130 -3.03 -2.28 14.29
C LYS A 130 -4.25 -2.37 15.19
N ILE A 131 -4.85 -3.55 15.28
CA ILE A 131 -6.04 -3.79 16.10
C ILE A 131 -5.68 -4.73 17.24
N ASN A 132 -6.18 -4.44 18.45
CA ASN A 132 -6.17 -5.37 19.56
C ASN A 132 -7.47 -6.18 19.59
N LEU A 133 -7.39 -7.48 19.39
CA LEU A 133 -8.56 -8.38 19.44
C LEU A 133 -8.63 -9.20 20.74
N SER A 134 -7.69 -8.98 21.67
CA SER A 134 -7.58 -9.63 22.98
C SER A 134 -7.77 -8.63 24.11
#